data_AF-A0A9D5IIQ0-F1
#
_entry.id   AF-A0A9D5IIQ0-F1
#
_cell.length_a   1.000
_cell.length_b   1.000
_cell.length_c   1.000
_cell.angle_alpha   90.00
_cell.angle_beta   90.00
_cell.angle_gamma   90.00
#
_symmetry.space_group_name_H-M   'P 1'
#
loop_
_entity.id
_entity.type
_entity.pdbx_description
1 polymer ?
#
loop_
_entity_poly.entity_id
_entity_poly.type
_entity_poly.pdbx_seq_one_letter_code
_entity_poly.pdbx_strand_id
1 'polypeptide(L)'
;MNQISAWLALEDLLALSDTEIIARITLGGDRSPGLPSISAYLAKDKIRSVLKSVYVPSHQVLRIIVRALVMIRDHYLLHYGSPLDYRRGINSLRSPVPTALPLCLTGLPGVGKTELALAVIRLIQDQFLANIGDDYPPALLTPCRYVKITAGSSLLNILGKIVCGDEKLGSKLTFDDLTGMGARKLYREGLAMLILDEMHLIARGTNASVNIVKLLTLAADCGPPQFHISNFRNVGKIMGSGWEVTGRLMTECVVMTPELSDDPAELELRRVYEAVTCGVVPNDGDFWSHLNAITFRVHRTRIHLLSLAFEITRTASRSMISIADLKSAALTSQFAVNRLQVDVLSKMAIDGKMPKGHKDLVCPLGAHFAFPSDAKQAAIAAEETEIDAAVVRSSLTPAEAKAIDDLEDKENRSIKQTKKKRPKADYESLLASVDGR
;
A
#
# COMPACT_ATOMS: atom_id res chain seq x y z
N MET A 1 32.92 8.52 -16.01
CA MET A 1 31.51 8.48 -15.57
C MET A 1 30.66 8.60 -16.81
N ASN A 2 30.05 7.51 -17.27
CA ASN A 2 29.16 7.55 -18.42
C ASN A 2 27.95 8.41 -18.04
N GLN A 3 27.81 9.57 -18.66
CA GLN A 3 26.63 10.41 -18.56
C GLN A 3 25.48 9.69 -19.27
N ILE A 4 24.84 8.74 -18.59
CA ILE A 4 23.51 8.28 -18.96
C ILE A 4 22.61 9.52 -18.80
N SER A 5 21.95 9.95 -19.87
CA SER A 5 20.99 11.04 -19.74
C SER A 5 19.93 10.60 -18.72
N ALA A 6 19.59 11.46 -17.77
CA ALA A 6 18.53 11.16 -16.79
C ALA A 6 17.22 10.66 -17.42
N TRP A 7 16.96 11.08 -18.67
CA TRP A 7 15.85 10.61 -19.48
C TRP A 7 15.93 9.10 -19.75
N LEU A 8 17.12 8.58 -20.06
CA LEU A 8 17.37 7.14 -20.22
C LEU A 8 17.24 6.40 -18.89
N ALA A 9 17.76 6.95 -17.78
CA ALA A 9 17.64 6.31 -16.47
C ALA A 9 16.17 6.21 -16.00
N LEU A 10 15.33 7.18 -16.39
CA LEU A 10 13.90 7.14 -16.14
C LEU A 10 13.18 6.17 -17.08
N GLU A 11 13.52 6.13 -18.37
CA GLU A 11 13.01 5.14 -19.32
C GLU A 11 13.34 3.70 -18.89
N ASP A 12 14.57 3.46 -18.41
CA ASP A 12 15.01 2.16 -17.88
C ASP A 12 14.24 1.74 -16.63
N LEU A 13 13.89 2.70 -15.77
CA LEU A 13 13.08 2.46 -14.57
C LEU A 13 11.61 2.12 -14.91
N LEU A 14 11.16 2.57 -16.08
CA LEU A 14 9.81 2.39 -16.59
C LEU A 14 9.67 1.18 -17.52
N ALA A 15 10.78 0.52 -17.86
CA ALA A 15 10.85 -0.72 -18.64
C ALA A 15 11.06 -1.98 -17.77
N LEU A 16 11.02 -1.84 -16.43
CA LEU A 16 11.23 -2.95 -15.51
C LEU A 16 10.16 -4.02 -15.68
N SER A 17 10.59 -5.26 -15.80
CA SER A 17 9.72 -6.42 -15.71
C SER A 17 9.16 -6.57 -14.28
N ASP A 18 8.01 -7.24 -14.16
CA ASP A 18 7.40 -7.58 -12.87
C ASP A 18 8.39 -8.27 -11.92
N THR A 19 9.23 -9.15 -12.44
CA THR A 19 10.28 -9.85 -11.67
C THR A 19 11.34 -8.89 -11.13
N GLU A 20 11.74 -7.88 -11.90
CA GLU A 20 12.71 -6.88 -11.46
C GLU A 20 12.11 -5.92 -10.44
N ILE A 21 10.83 -5.55 -10.62
CA ILE A 21 10.10 -4.74 -9.64
C ILE A 21 10.06 -5.47 -8.30
N ILE A 22 9.59 -6.73 -8.31
CA ILE A 22 9.54 -7.58 -7.10
C ILE A 22 10.92 -7.66 -6.45
N ALA A 23 11.98 -7.95 -7.22
CA ALA A 23 13.33 -8.08 -6.68
C ALA A 23 13.82 -6.78 -6.00
N ARG A 24 13.53 -5.61 -6.58
CA ARG A 24 13.97 -4.31 -6.05
C ARG A 24 13.20 -3.85 -4.82
N ILE A 25 11.91 -4.18 -4.72
CA ILE A 25 11.07 -3.74 -3.61
C ILE A 25 11.05 -4.71 -2.42
N THR A 26 11.43 -5.98 -2.65
CA THR A 26 11.48 -7.03 -1.63
C THR A 26 12.55 -6.71 -0.59
N LEU A 27 12.17 -6.80 0.69
CA LEU A 27 13.09 -6.70 1.81
C LEU A 27 13.12 -8.06 2.52
N GLY A 28 14.24 -8.76 2.41
CA GLY A 28 14.42 -10.07 3.05
C GLY A 28 14.57 -10.01 4.57
N GLY A 29 14.73 -8.80 5.14
CA GLY A 29 15.01 -8.59 6.56
C GLY A 29 16.42 -9.03 6.98
N ASP A 30 16.85 -8.57 8.15
CA ASP A 30 18.12 -8.98 8.75
C ASP A 30 17.89 -10.16 9.69
N ARG A 31 18.82 -11.13 9.65
CA ARG A 31 18.84 -12.20 10.67
C ARG A 31 19.05 -11.59 12.04
N SER A 32 18.43 -12.19 13.06
CA SER A 32 18.56 -11.75 14.45
C SER A 32 19.53 -12.62 15.25
N PRO A 33 20.86 -12.34 15.22
CA PRO A 33 21.79 -13.04 16.11
C PRO A 33 21.54 -12.63 17.58
N GLY A 34 21.75 -13.56 18.52
CA GLY A 34 21.78 -13.25 19.95
C GLY A 34 20.42 -13.13 20.66
N LEU A 35 19.33 -13.66 20.09
CA LEU A 35 18.06 -13.81 20.81
C LEU A 35 18.16 -14.64 22.13
N PRO A 36 19.06 -15.64 22.27
CA PRO A 36 19.15 -16.43 23.50
C PRO A 36 19.75 -15.70 24.71
N SER A 37 20.55 -14.66 24.51
CA SER A 37 21.35 -14.01 25.56
C SER A 37 20.70 -12.77 26.19
N ILE A 38 19.46 -12.48 25.82
CA ILE A 38 18.70 -11.29 26.27
C ILE A 38 17.41 -11.70 26.99
N SER A 39 16.85 -10.80 27.81
CA SER A 39 15.59 -11.05 28.52
C SER A 39 14.44 -11.30 27.55
N ALA A 40 13.43 -12.08 27.96
CA ALA A 40 12.26 -12.38 27.13
C ALA A 40 11.55 -11.13 26.62
N TYR A 41 11.49 -10.08 27.47
CA TYR A 41 10.91 -8.79 27.11
C TYR A 41 11.69 -8.09 25.98
N LEU A 42 13.02 -8.02 26.07
CA LEU A 42 13.85 -7.42 25.01
C LEU A 42 13.86 -8.28 23.75
N ALA A 43 13.79 -9.61 23.91
CA ALA A 43 13.70 -10.56 22.80
C ALA A 43 12.40 -10.38 21.99
N LYS A 44 11.27 -10.08 22.65
CA LYS A 44 10.00 -9.70 22.00
C LYS A 44 10.18 -8.49 21.08
N ASP A 45 10.78 -7.42 21.57
CA ASP A 45 10.93 -6.20 20.77
C ASP A 45 11.90 -6.43 19.60
N LYS A 46 12.96 -7.23 19.81
CA LYS A 46 13.90 -7.60 18.76
C LYS A 46 13.25 -8.44 17.66
N ILE A 47 12.49 -9.49 18.01
CA ILE A 47 11.79 -10.30 17.00
C ILE A 47 10.74 -9.47 16.26
N ARG A 48 10.05 -8.57 16.96
CA ARG A 48 9.07 -7.66 16.36
C ARG A 48 9.73 -6.74 15.32
N SER A 49 10.90 -6.20 15.64
CA SER A 49 11.66 -5.35 14.71
C SER A 49 12.10 -6.10 13.46
N VAL A 50 12.56 -7.35 13.63
CA VAL A 50 13.01 -8.23 12.53
C VAL A 50 11.85 -8.60 11.62
N LEU A 51 10.71 -9.03 12.17
CA LEU A 51 9.53 -9.36 11.37
C LEU A 51 8.97 -8.14 10.63
N LYS A 52 9.15 -6.94 11.18
CA LYS A 52 8.72 -5.67 10.55
C LYS A 52 9.66 -5.22 9.43
N SER A 53 10.93 -5.62 9.42
CA SER A 53 11.85 -5.25 8.34
C SER A 53 11.71 -6.13 7.11
N VAL A 54 10.96 -7.23 7.21
CA VAL A 54 10.61 -8.09 6.08
C VAL A 54 9.45 -7.48 5.29
N TYR A 55 9.60 -7.41 3.97
CA TYR A 55 8.56 -6.99 3.05
C TYR A 55 8.60 -7.89 1.80
N VAL A 56 7.56 -8.70 1.63
CA VAL A 56 7.37 -9.57 0.45
C VAL A 56 6.16 -9.04 -0.32
N PRO A 57 6.32 -8.53 -1.56
CA PRO A 57 5.23 -7.97 -2.34
C PRO A 57 4.33 -9.08 -2.90
N SER A 58 3.02 -8.91 -2.77
CA SER A 58 2.01 -9.75 -3.43
C SER A 58 1.68 -9.28 -4.84
N HIS A 59 0.85 -10.05 -5.54
CA HIS A 59 0.30 -9.63 -6.83
C HIS A 59 -0.55 -8.36 -6.71
N GLN A 60 -1.33 -8.20 -5.63
CA GLN A 60 -2.09 -6.97 -5.40
C GLN A 60 -1.16 -5.76 -5.24
N VAL A 61 -0.10 -5.91 -4.45
CA VAL A 61 0.91 -4.86 -4.27
C VAL A 61 1.55 -4.49 -5.60
N LEU A 62 1.94 -5.48 -6.40
CA LEU A 62 2.56 -5.26 -7.70
C LEU A 62 1.64 -4.47 -8.64
N ARG A 63 0.37 -4.85 -8.76
CA ARG A 63 -0.62 -4.12 -9.60
C ARG A 63 -0.72 -2.64 -9.22
N ILE A 64 -0.75 -2.34 -7.93
CA ILE A 64 -0.83 -0.95 -7.43
C ILE A 64 0.46 -0.19 -7.71
N ILE A 65 1.63 -0.82 -7.54
CA ILE A 65 2.93 -0.20 -7.83
C ILE A 65 3.06 0.09 -9.32
N VAL A 66 2.74 -0.87 -10.19
CA VAL A 66 2.74 -0.69 -11.65
C VAL A 66 1.86 0.49 -12.04
N ARG A 67 0.66 0.61 -11.44
CA ARG A 67 -0.22 1.75 -11.66
C ARG A 67 0.42 3.08 -11.28
N ALA A 68 1.10 3.14 -10.13
CA ALA A 68 1.82 4.34 -9.72
C ALA A 68 2.97 4.69 -10.69
N LEU A 69 3.70 3.69 -11.19
CA LEU A 69 4.77 3.89 -12.18
C LEU A 69 4.24 4.40 -13.51
N VAL A 70 3.10 3.90 -13.98
CA VAL A 70 2.44 4.40 -15.19
C VAL A 70 2.07 5.88 -15.03
N MET A 71 1.49 6.28 -13.89
CA MET A 71 1.17 7.69 -13.64
C MET A 71 2.42 8.59 -13.67
N ILE A 72 3.53 8.09 -13.11
CA ILE A 72 4.82 8.80 -13.11
C ILE A 72 5.36 8.93 -14.52
N ARG A 73 5.35 7.83 -15.28
CA ARG A 73 5.74 7.79 -16.69
C ARG A 73 4.96 8.80 -17.51
N ASP A 74 3.64 8.75 -17.44
CA ASP A 74 2.77 9.59 -18.25
C ASP A 74 3.01 11.07 -17.93
N HIS A 75 3.22 11.40 -16.65
CA HIS A 75 3.57 12.75 -16.24
C HIS A 75 4.93 13.19 -16.83
N TYR A 76 5.94 12.32 -16.78
CA TYR A 76 7.24 12.62 -17.38
C TYR A 76 7.17 12.77 -18.90
N LEU A 77 6.50 11.88 -19.61
CA LEU A 77 6.36 11.99 -21.06
C LEU A 77 5.65 13.28 -21.47
N LEU A 78 4.63 13.69 -20.71
CA LEU A 78 3.84 14.88 -21.02
C LEU A 78 4.56 16.20 -20.72
N HIS A 79 5.33 16.24 -19.63
CA HIS A 79 5.89 17.49 -19.10
C HIS A 79 7.41 17.61 -19.29
N TYR A 80 8.08 16.50 -19.52
CA TYR A 80 9.53 16.40 -19.41
C TYR A 80 10.18 15.63 -20.57
N GLY A 81 9.46 15.38 -21.67
CA GLY A 81 9.91 14.53 -22.78
C GLY A 81 11.24 14.92 -23.45
N SER A 82 11.75 16.14 -23.22
CA SER A 82 13.09 16.54 -23.68
C SER A 82 13.74 17.60 -22.78
N PRO A 83 15.08 17.76 -22.83
CA PRO A 83 15.78 18.90 -22.23
C PRO A 83 15.22 20.26 -22.63
N LEU A 84 14.69 20.38 -23.86
CA LEU A 84 14.07 21.62 -24.33
C LEU A 84 12.73 21.88 -23.64
N ASP A 85 11.91 20.85 -23.46
CA ASP A 85 10.60 20.96 -22.80
C ASP A 85 10.76 21.26 -21.31
N TYR A 86 11.73 20.62 -20.66
CA TYR A 86 12.10 20.97 -19.29
C TYR A 86 12.49 22.45 -19.15
N ARG A 87 13.38 22.95 -20.01
CA ARG A 87 13.78 24.37 -20.01
C ARG A 87 12.61 25.32 -20.30
N ARG A 88 11.73 24.95 -21.24
CA ARG A 88 10.51 25.72 -21.52
C ARG A 88 9.60 25.79 -20.31
N GLY A 89 9.40 24.68 -19.60
CA GLY A 89 8.56 24.65 -18.42
C GLY A 89 9.12 25.42 -17.22
N ILE A 90 10.45 25.40 -16.99
CA ILE A 90 11.06 26.25 -15.95
C ILE A 90 10.81 27.74 -16.23
N ASN A 91 10.93 28.13 -17.50
CA ASN A 91 10.76 29.51 -17.93
C ASN A 91 9.29 29.91 -18.17
N SER A 92 8.36 28.95 -18.08
CA SER A 92 6.93 29.21 -18.24
C SER A 92 6.40 30.02 -17.06
N LEU A 93 5.68 31.10 -17.36
CA LEU A 93 4.94 31.86 -16.34
C LEU A 93 3.73 31.07 -15.80
N ARG A 94 3.26 30.06 -16.54
CA ARG A 94 2.11 29.22 -16.19
C ARG A 94 2.58 27.89 -15.62
N SER A 95 2.03 27.54 -14.46
CA SER A 95 2.09 26.19 -13.91
C SER A 95 1.53 25.19 -14.92
N PRO A 96 2.15 24.01 -15.11
CA PRO A 96 1.46 22.89 -15.72
C PRO A 96 0.24 22.55 -14.85
N VAL A 97 -0.96 22.66 -15.44
CA VAL A 97 -2.19 22.23 -14.79
C VAL A 97 -2.07 20.73 -14.47
N PRO A 98 -2.54 20.25 -13.32
CA PRO A 98 -2.55 18.82 -13.01
C PRO A 98 -3.36 18.09 -14.09
N THR A 99 -2.70 17.17 -14.78
CA THR A 99 -3.30 16.42 -15.88
C THR A 99 -3.85 15.06 -15.43
N ALA A 100 -3.39 14.55 -14.28
CA ALA A 100 -3.75 13.24 -13.75
C ALA A 100 -4.72 13.32 -12.56
N LEU A 101 -5.68 12.39 -12.53
CA LEU A 101 -6.53 12.17 -11.37
C LEU A 101 -5.70 11.58 -10.21
N PRO A 102 -6.01 11.94 -8.95
CA PRO A 102 -5.28 11.43 -7.80
C PRO A 102 -5.62 9.95 -7.55
N LEU A 103 -4.58 9.15 -7.27
CA LEU A 103 -4.70 7.76 -6.86
C LEU A 103 -4.92 7.69 -5.33
N CYS A 104 -6.07 7.19 -4.91
CA CYS A 104 -6.42 6.95 -3.53
C CYS A 104 -6.19 5.48 -3.16
N LEU A 105 -5.30 5.19 -2.21
CA LEU A 105 -5.18 3.85 -1.62
C LEU A 105 -5.88 3.80 -0.27
N THR A 106 -6.84 2.89 -0.14
CA THR A 106 -7.54 2.63 1.10
C THR A 106 -7.53 1.16 1.50
N GLY A 107 -7.99 0.83 2.70
CA GLY A 107 -7.91 -0.52 3.25
C GLY A 107 -7.87 -0.55 4.77
N LEU A 108 -7.94 -1.75 5.35
CA LEU A 108 -7.92 -1.93 6.81
C LEU A 108 -6.65 -1.36 7.46
N PRO A 109 -6.71 -0.90 8.71
CA PRO A 109 -5.51 -0.53 9.46
C PRO A 109 -4.52 -1.69 9.53
N GLY A 110 -3.25 -1.45 9.16
CA GLY A 110 -2.19 -2.44 9.32
C GLY A 110 -2.04 -3.49 8.21
N VAL A 111 -2.74 -3.34 7.07
CA VAL A 111 -2.60 -4.25 5.90
C VAL A 111 -1.33 -4.05 5.08
N GLY A 112 -0.66 -2.89 5.17
CA GLY A 112 0.58 -2.63 4.44
C GLY A 112 0.60 -1.39 3.55
N LYS A 113 -0.45 -0.55 3.56
CA LYS A 113 -0.56 0.65 2.70
C LYS A 113 0.68 1.56 2.74
N THR A 114 1.18 1.89 3.94
CA THR A 114 2.40 2.70 4.09
C THR A 114 3.64 1.99 3.51
N GLU A 115 3.78 0.69 3.72
CA GLU A 115 4.92 -0.07 3.19
C GLU A 115 4.90 -0.16 1.67
N LEU A 116 3.70 -0.19 1.06
CA LEU A 116 3.52 -0.09 -0.38
C LEU A 116 3.99 1.27 -0.91
N ALA A 117 3.60 2.37 -0.27
CA ALA A 117 4.09 3.70 -0.64
C ALA A 117 5.61 3.82 -0.51
N LEU A 118 6.19 3.25 0.56
CA LEU A 118 7.64 3.18 0.70
C LEU A 118 8.30 2.30 -0.37
N ALA A 119 7.63 1.23 -0.83
CA ALA A 119 8.10 0.40 -1.93
C ALA A 119 8.19 1.18 -3.25
N VAL A 120 7.22 2.05 -3.54
CA VAL A 120 7.27 2.95 -4.71
C VAL A 120 8.49 3.87 -4.64
N ILE A 121 8.77 4.47 -3.47
CA ILE A 121 9.94 5.33 -3.28
C ILE A 121 11.24 4.53 -3.47
N ARG A 122 11.34 3.34 -2.87
CA ARG A 122 12.52 2.45 -3.01
C ARG A 122 12.81 2.11 -4.46
N LEU A 123 11.76 1.93 -5.26
CA LEU A 123 11.91 1.55 -6.66
C LEU A 123 12.47 2.67 -7.53
N ILE A 124 12.04 3.92 -7.28
CA ILE A 124 12.23 5.05 -8.19
C ILE A 124 13.58 5.77 -8.02
N GLN A 125 14.35 5.39 -7.00
CA GLN A 125 15.58 6.06 -6.56
C GLN A 125 15.34 7.52 -6.12
N ASP A 126 16.05 7.95 -5.08
CA ASP A 126 15.74 9.24 -4.43
C ASP A 126 15.99 10.43 -5.35
N GLN A 127 17.09 10.44 -6.12
CA GLN A 127 17.47 11.58 -6.98
C GLN A 127 18.39 11.15 -8.14
N PHE A 128 18.28 11.84 -9.28
CA PHE A 128 19.24 11.70 -10.38
C PHE A 128 19.56 13.04 -11.06
N LEU A 129 20.72 13.10 -11.71
CA LEU A 129 21.20 14.30 -12.41
C LEU A 129 20.84 14.24 -13.90
N ALA A 130 20.03 15.20 -14.35
CA ALA A 130 19.65 15.39 -15.73
C ALA A 130 20.53 16.39 -16.45
N ASN A 131 21.11 15.98 -17.58
CA ASN A 131 21.72 16.91 -18.52
C ASN A 131 20.60 17.66 -19.24
N ILE A 132 20.59 18.98 -19.11
CA ILE A 132 19.57 19.89 -19.67
C ILE A 132 20.13 20.76 -20.82
N GLY A 133 21.31 20.40 -21.34
CA GLY A 133 22.05 21.07 -22.40
C GLY A 133 23.42 21.56 -21.91
N ASP A 134 24.39 21.66 -22.83
CA ASP A 134 25.79 21.93 -22.52
C ASP A 134 26.03 23.29 -21.84
N ASP A 135 25.14 24.27 -22.05
CA ASP A 135 25.22 25.61 -21.47
C ASP A 135 24.67 25.71 -20.04
N TYR A 136 24.14 24.62 -19.48
CA TYR A 136 23.44 24.63 -18.20
C TYR A 136 24.03 23.61 -17.21
N PRO A 137 24.08 23.92 -15.91
CA PRO A 137 24.41 22.92 -14.91
C PRO A 137 23.36 21.79 -14.93
N PRO A 138 23.76 20.52 -14.70
CA PRO A 138 22.81 19.41 -14.60
C PRO A 138 21.73 19.69 -13.54
N ALA A 139 20.49 19.36 -13.85
CA ALA A 139 19.37 19.49 -12.93
C ALA A 139 19.29 18.26 -12.02
N LEU A 140 19.17 18.47 -10.71
CA LEU A 140 18.87 17.41 -9.76
C LEU A 140 17.36 17.17 -9.73
N LEU A 141 16.93 16.01 -10.23
CA LEU A 141 15.53 15.63 -10.28
C LEU A 141 15.20 14.68 -9.12
N THR A 142 14.05 14.91 -8.47
CA THR A 142 13.49 14.15 -7.34
C THR A 142 12.10 13.66 -7.75
N PRO A 143 11.98 12.47 -8.35
CA PRO A 143 10.74 12.02 -9.01
C PRO A 143 9.56 11.82 -8.07
N CYS A 144 9.83 11.43 -6.84
CA CYS A 144 8.81 11.17 -5.84
C CYS A 144 9.10 11.94 -4.57
N ARG A 145 8.04 12.49 -3.97
CA ARG A 145 8.11 13.12 -2.65
C ARG A 145 7.11 12.46 -1.74
N TYR A 146 7.60 11.92 -0.64
CA TYR A 146 6.78 11.33 0.39
C TYR A 146 6.60 12.28 1.56
N VAL A 147 5.34 12.67 1.80
CA VAL A 147 4.97 13.55 2.89
C VAL A 147 4.16 12.76 3.90
N LYS A 148 4.82 12.38 4.99
CA LYS A 148 4.15 11.84 6.17
C LYS A 148 3.59 12.98 7.01
N ILE A 149 2.28 13.04 7.11
CA ILE A 149 1.60 14.04 7.93
C ILE A 149 1.79 13.70 9.40
N THR A 150 2.11 14.70 10.21
CA THR A 150 2.33 14.55 11.66
C THR A 150 1.23 15.24 12.46
N ALA A 151 0.94 14.72 13.65
CA ALA A 151 -0.06 15.33 14.52
C ALA A 151 0.33 16.76 14.90
N GLY A 152 -0.64 17.68 14.90
CA GLY A 152 -0.43 19.08 15.24
C GLY A 152 0.19 19.95 14.13
N SER A 153 0.49 19.39 12.96
CA SER A 153 0.94 20.17 11.81
C SER A 153 -0.21 21.01 11.24
N SER A 154 0.02 22.32 11.08
CA SER A 154 -0.91 23.20 10.37
C SER A 154 -0.94 22.83 8.88
N LEU A 155 -2.07 23.07 8.22
CA LEU A 155 -2.22 22.88 6.76
C LEU A 155 -1.12 23.62 5.98
N LEU A 156 -0.76 24.82 6.43
CA LEU A 156 0.28 25.64 5.83
C LEU A 156 1.66 24.97 5.94
N ASN A 157 1.99 24.39 7.10
CA ASN A 157 3.26 23.67 7.26
C ASN A 157 3.32 22.41 6.41
N ILE A 158 2.19 21.73 6.22
CA ILE A 158 2.12 20.54 5.38
C ILE A 158 2.28 20.92 3.91
N LEU A 159 1.59 21.96 3.45
CA LEU A 159 1.79 22.49 2.10
C LEU A 159 3.23 23.00 1.90
N GLY A 160 3.81 23.63 2.93
CA GLY A 160 5.20 24.01 2.98
C GLY A 160 6.14 22.83 2.77
N LYS A 161 5.90 21.70 3.44
CA LYS A 161 6.64 20.45 3.24
C LYS A 161 6.44 19.86 1.85
N ILE A 162 5.24 19.96 1.29
CA ILE A 162 4.95 19.53 -0.08
C ILE A 162 5.80 20.32 -1.06
N VAL A 163 5.85 21.64 -0.94
CA VAL A 163 6.52 22.54 -1.89
C VAL A 163 8.04 22.61 -1.67
N CYS A 164 8.49 22.71 -0.42
CA CYS A 164 9.88 22.97 -0.08
C CYS A 164 10.62 21.76 0.52
N GLY A 165 9.96 20.61 0.69
CA GLY A 165 10.56 19.47 1.37
C GLY A 165 10.89 19.78 2.84
N ASP A 166 12.08 19.36 3.29
CA ASP A 166 12.57 19.59 4.66
C ASP A 166 13.28 20.94 4.85
N GLU A 167 13.29 21.81 3.83
CA GLU A 167 13.84 23.16 3.96
C GLU A 167 13.03 24.01 4.96
N LYS A 168 13.73 24.84 5.74
CA LYS A 168 13.07 25.75 6.68
C LYS A 168 12.22 26.75 5.91
N LEU A 169 10.91 26.77 6.20
CA LEU A 169 10.03 27.81 5.69
C LEU A 169 10.46 29.18 6.22
N GLY A 170 10.51 30.17 5.32
CA GLY A 170 10.62 31.57 5.71
C GLY A 170 9.44 31.99 6.60
N SER A 171 9.67 32.91 7.53
CA SER A 171 8.76 33.19 8.65
C SER A 171 7.43 33.89 8.31
N LYS A 172 7.04 34.00 7.02
CA LYS A 172 5.83 34.71 6.58
C LYS A 172 5.15 34.18 5.30
N LEU A 173 5.32 32.90 4.95
CA LEU A 173 4.68 32.36 3.73
C LEU A 173 3.16 32.20 3.92
N THR A 174 2.38 32.65 2.94
CA THR A 174 0.93 32.43 2.86
C THR A 174 0.58 31.21 2.01
N PHE A 175 -0.69 30.81 1.98
CA PHE A 175 -1.14 29.75 1.08
C PHE A 175 -0.95 30.12 -0.40
N ASP A 176 -1.24 31.38 -0.75
CA ASP A 176 -1.13 31.87 -2.12
C ASP A 176 0.33 31.95 -2.58
N ASP A 177 1.25 32.29 -1.67
CA ASP A 177 2.69 32.25 -1.95
C ASP A 177 3.13 30.80 -2.25
N LEU A 178 2.66 29.84 -1.44
CA LEU A 178 3.03 28.44 -1.60
C LEU A 178 2.43 27.80 -2.84
N THR A 179 1.16 28.08 -3.19
CA THR A 179 0.56 27.55 -4.42
C THR A 179 1.16 28.22 -5.65
N GLY A 180 1.37 29.53 -5.62
CA GLY A 180 1.97 30.30 -6.73
C GLY A 180 3.42 29.90 -7.02
N MET A 181 4.23 29.67 -5.98
CA MET A 181 5.61 29.18 -6.13
C MET A 181 5.68 27.65 -6.33
N GLY A 182 4.74 26.92 -5.74
CA GLY A 182 4.74 25.47 -5.62
C GLY A 182 4.92 24.78 -6.95
N ALA A 183 4.06 25.11 -7.91
CA ALA A 183 4.13 24.50 -9.23
C ALA A 183 5.48 24.67 -9.93
N ARG A 184 6.06 25.87 -9.89
CA ARG A 184 7.35 26.11 -10.53
C ARG A 184 8.48 25.38 -9.81
N LYS A 185 8.44 25.37 -8.47
CA LYS A 185 9.46 24.69 -7.67
C LYS A 185 9.41 23.18 -7.87
N LEU A 186 8.23 22.57 -7.76
CA LEU A 186 8.04 21.13 -7.97
C LEU A 186 8.38 20.73 -9.42
N TYR A 187 8.00 21.55 -10.39
CA TYR A 187 8.36 21.31 -11.78
C TYR A 187 9.88 21.31 -11.98
N ARG A 188 10.58 22.31 -11.43
CA ARG A 188 12.04 22.43 -11.49
C ARG A 188 12.73 21.25 -10.81
N GLU A 189 12.19 20.76 -9.70
CA GLU A 189 12.68 19.56 -9.02
C GLU A 189 12.37 18.27 -9.77
N GLY A 190 11.66 18.32 -10.90
CA GLY A 190 11.31 17.12 -11.67
C GLY A 190 10.35 16.20 -10.94
N LEU A 191 9.49 16.73 -10.06
CA LEU A 191 8.60 15.92 -9.24
C LEU A 191 7.45 15.36 -10.09
N ALA A 192 7.37 14.03 -10.18
CA ALA A 192 6.35 13.33 -10.96
C ALA A 192 5.29 12.63 -10.13
N MET A 193 5.50 12.48 -8.82
CA MET A 193 4.46 12.01 -7.91
C MET A 193 4.63 12.56 -6.50
N LEU A 194 3.52 13.04 -5.95
CA LEU A 194 3.39 13.41 -4.55
C LEU A 194 2.66 12.32 -3.77
N ILE A 195 3.35 11.70 -2.82
CA ILE A 195 2.79 10.65 -1.95
C ILE A 195 2.39 11.26 -0.60
N LEU A 196 1.12 11.17 -0.24
CA LEU A 196 0.56 11.74 1.00
C LEU A 196 0.10 10.63 1.95
N ASP A 197 0.74 10.50 3.11
CA ASP A 197 0.38 9.48 4.13
C ASP A 197 -0.05 10.12 5.45
N GLU A 198 -0.79 9.35 6.25
CA GLU A 198 -1.28 9.70 7.59
C GLU A 198 -2.19 10.94 7.63
N MET A 199 -2.94 11.21 6.56
CA MET A 199 -3.90 12.32 6.47
C MET A 199 -4.95 12.34 7.57
N HIS A 200 -5.22 11.20 8.19
CA HIS A 200 -6.12 11.09 9.33
C HIS A 200 -5.67 11.91 10.55
N LEU A 201 -4.41 12.36 10.60
CA LEU A 201 -3.86 13.19 11.68
C LEU A 201 -4.23 14.67 11.58
N ILE A 202 -4.55 15.18 10.38
CA ILE A 202 -5.16 16.52 10.20
C ILE A 202 -6.65 16.49 10.57
N ALA A 203 -7.25 15.30 10.52
CA ALA A 203 -8.67 15.08 10.71
C ALA A 203 -9.12 15.14 12.19
N ARG A 204 -8.36 15.82 13.06
CA ARG A 204 -8.67 16.03 14.48
C ARG A 204 -9.42 17.36 14.64
N GLY A 205 -10.72 17.29 14.91
CA GLY A 205 -11.59 18.46 15.16
C GLY A 205 -12.88 18.47 14.33
N THR A 206 -13.68 19.51 14.50
CA THR A 206 -14.98 19.71 13.82
C THR A 206 -14.87 19.87 12.31
N ASN A 207 -13.78 20.47 11.81
CA ASN A 207 -13.54 20.74 10.38
C ASN A 207 -12.63 19.70 9.70
N ALA A 208 -12.51 18.51 10.29
CA ALA A 208 -11.61 17.45 9.86
C ALA A 208 -11.70 17.08 8.37
N SER A 209 -12.93 16.92 7.85
CA SER A 209 -13.16 16.54 6.45
C SER A 209 -12.79 17.68 5.50
N VAL A 210 -13.15 18.92 5.86
CA VAL A 210 -12.82 20.13 5.09
C VAL A 210 -11.32 20.30 4.97
N ASN A 211 -10.57 20.06 6.04
CA ASN A 211 -9.11 20.19 6.01
C ASN A 211 -8.44 19.13 5.11
N ILE A 212 -8.94 17.88 5.10
CA ILE A 212 -8.43 16.85 4.18
C ILE A 212 -8.67 17.27 2.73
N VAL A 213 -9.92 17.64 2.40
CA VAL A 213 -10.29 18.08 1.05
C VAL A 213 -9.46 19.29 0.63
N LYS A 214 -9.34 20.29 1.50
CA LYS A 214 -8.55 21.49 1.24
C LYS A 214 -7.07 21.16 0.98
N LEU A 215 -6.47 20.27 1.78
CA LEU A 215 -5.08 19.85 1.53
C LEU A 215 -4.93 19.18 0.17
N LEU A 216 -5.81 18.22 -0.14
CA LEU A 216 -5.74 17.47 -1.41
C LEU A 216 -5.94 18.39 -2.62
N THR A 217 -6.86 19.36 -2.54
CA THR A 217 -7.03 20.37 -3.58
C THR A 217 -5.81 21.27 -3.72
N LEU A 218 -5.28 21.83 -2.62
CA LEU A 218 -4.08 22.69 -2.68
C LEU A 218 -2.85 21.95 -3.19
N ALA A 219 -2.69 20.68 -2.79
CA ALA A 219 -1.63 19.83 -3.30
C ALA A 219 -1.84 19.52 -4.79
N ALA A 220 -3.08 19.49 -5.27
CA ALA A 220 -3.38 19.20 -6.66
C ALA A 220 -2.98 20.41 -7.48
N ASP A 221 -3.37 21.61 -7.06
CA ASP A 221 -3.02 22.88 -7.70
C ASP A 221 -1.49 23.09 -7.86
N CYS A 222 -0.67 22.36 -7.10
CA CYS A 222 0.78 22.37 -7.24
C CYS A 222 1.30 21.65 -8.50
N GLY A 223 0.49 20.84 -9.21
CA GLY A 223 0.86 20.24 -10.51
C GLY A 223 1.04 18.72 -10.52
N PRO A 224 1.95 18.14 -9.71
CA PRO A 224 2.27 16.71 -9.78
C PRO A 224 1.07 15.79 -9.44
N PRO A 225 0.97 14.62 -10.11
CA PRO A 225 0.04 13.57 -9.75
C PRO A 225 0.14 13.20 -8.27
N GLN A 226 -1.00 12.93 -7.65
CA GLN A 226 -1.04 12.55 -6.24
C GLN A 226 -1.28 11.06 -6.06
N PHE A 227 -0.58 10.49 -5.10
CA PHE A 227 -0.85 9.19 -4.53
C PHE A 227 -1.11 9.36 -3.03
N HIS A 228 -2.37 9.37 -2.61
CA HIS A 228 -2.73 9.61 -1.22
C HIS A 228 -3.27 8.36 -0.53
N ILE A 229 -2.88 8.17 0.73
CA ILE A 229 -3.21 7.00 1.54
C ILE A 229 -4.28 7.39 2.57
N SER A 230 -5.41 6.71 2.51
CA SER A 230 -6.58 6.98 3.34
C SER A 230 -7.03 5.73 4.09
N ASN A 231 -7.42 5.88 5.36
CA ASN A 231 -8.22 4.85 6.02
C ASN A 231 -9.70 4.96 5.59
N PHE A 232 -10.49 3.93 5.86
CA PHE A 232 -11.90 3.90 5.49
C PHE A 232 -12.70 5.08 6.06
N ARG A 233 -12.37 5.52 7.27
CA ARG A 233 -13.02 6.68 7.89
C ARG A 233 -12.78 7.97 7.11
N ASN A 234 -11.57 8.19 6.58
CA ASN A 234 -11.26 9.34 5.76
C ASN A 234 -11.96 9.27 4.41
N VAL A 235 -11.97 8.09 3.77
CA VAL A 235 -12.70 7.91 2.51
C VAL A 235 -14.18 8.23 2.68
N GLY A 236 -14.82 7.71 3.73
CA GLY A 236 -16.23 8.01 4.01
C GLY A 236 -16.50 9.49 4.26
N LYS A 237 -15.52 10.24 4.78
CA LYS A 237 -15.60 11.70 4.93
C LYS A 237 -15.50 12.43 3.59
N ILE A 238 -14.59 12.01 2.71
CA ILE A 238 -14.41 12.60 1.38
C ILE A 238 -15.67 12.38 0.54
N MET A 239 -16.19 11.14 0.51
CA MET A 239 -17.44 10.80 -0.19
C MET A 239 -18.65 11.61 0.31
N GLY A 240 -18.67 11.97 1.60
CA GLY A 240 -19.72 12.82 2.18
C GLY A 240 -19.60 14.32 1.87
N SER A 241 -18.54 14.76 1.17
CA SER A 241 -18.26 16.19 0.93
C SER A 241 -18.90 16.75 -0.35
N GLY A 242 -19.64 15.92 -1.10
CA GLY A 242 -20.32 16.30 -2.34
C GLY A 242 -19.74 15.62 -3.58
N TRP A 243 -20.55 15.51 -4.64
CA TRP A 243 -20.21 14.75 -5.85
C TRP A 243 -19.05 15.37 -6.65
N GLU A 244 -18.94 16.70 -6.68
CA GLU A 244 -17.87 17.40 -7.42
C GLU A 244 -16.50 17.11 -6.79
N VAL A 245 -16.40 17.24 -5.47
CA VAL A 245 -15.18 16.93 -4.72
C VAL A 245 -14.85 15.44 -4.81
N THR A 246 -15.86 14.58 -4.67
CA THR A 246 -15.67 13.13 -4.75
C THR A 246 -15.18 12.71 -6.15
N GLY A 247 -15.78 13.24 -7.21
CA GLY A 247 -15.37 12.97 -8.59
C GLY A 247 -14.02 13.57 -9.00
N ARG A 248 -13.44 14.47 -8.19
CA ARG A 248 -12.06 14.95 -8.38
C ARG A 248 -11.05 14.16 -7.57
N LEU A 249 -11.41 13.71 -6.36
CA LEU A 249 -10.46 13.13 -5.40
C LEU A 249 -10.52 11.60 -5.29
N MET A 250 -11.63 10.98 -5.66
CA MET A 250 -11.92 9.56 -5.39
C MET A 250 -12.18 8.73 -6.65
N THR A 251 -12.04 9.30 -7.84
CA THR A 251 -12.29 8.58 -9.11
C THR A 251 -11.37 7.38 -9.25
N GLU A 252 -10.10 7.52 -8.87
CA GLU A 252 -9.15 6.42 -8.86
C GLU A 252 -8.89 5.94 -7.44
N CYS A 253 -9.77 5.11 -6.90
CA CYS A 253 -9.63 4.54 -5.57
C CYS A 253 -9.42 3.03 -5.60
N VAL A 254 -8.30 2.58 -5.01
CA VAL A 254 -7.95 1.17 -4.87
C VAL A 254 -8.07 0.76 -3.41
N VAL A 255 -8.74 -0.37 -3.17
CA VAL A 255 -8.89 -0.97 -1.84
C VAL A 255 -7.89 -2.11 -1.67
N MET A 256 -6.90 -1.90 -0.81
CA MET A 256 -5.97 -2.95 -0.36
C MET A 256 -6.66 -3.85 0.65
N THR A 257 -6.59 -5.15 0.38
CA THR A 257 -7.17 -6.21 1.20
C THR A 257 -6.06 -7.03 1.87
N PRO A 258 -6.34 -7.74 2.96
CA PRO A 258 -5.41 -8.77 3.44
C PRO A 258 -5.18 -9.83 2.37
N GLU A 259 -3.96 -10.35 2.30
CA GLU A 259 -3.56 -11.35 1.31
C GLU A 259 -4.33 -12.67 1.42
N LEU A 260 -4.42 -13.38 0.31
CA LEU A 260 -5.02 -14.71 0.25
C LEU A 260 -4.02 -15.77 0.70
N SER A 261 -4.52 -16.85 1.31
CA SER A 261 -3.66 -17.95 1.76
C SER A 261 -2.98 -18.71 0.61
N ASP A 262 -3.54 -18.63 -0.59
CA ASP A 262 -3.04 -19.30 -1.80
C ASP A 262 -2.10 -18.39 -2.62
N ASP A 263 -1.85 -17.15 -2.18
CA ASP A 263 -0.93 -16.24 -2.87
C ASP A 263 0.53 -16.74 -2.72
N PRO A 264 1.31 -16.86 -3.82
CA PRO A 264 2.71 -17.23 -3.76
C PRO A 264 3.56 -16.36 -2.81
N ALA A 265 3.22 -15.09 -2.65
CA ALA A 265 3.88 -14.18 -1.72
C ALA A 265 3.64 -14.56 -0.26
N GLU A 266 2.50 -15.16 0.08
CA GLU A 266 2.25 -15.66 1.43
C GLU A 266 3.17 -16.85 1.74
N LEU A 267 3.41 -17.76 0.78
CA LEU A 267 4.36 -18.86 0.93
C LEU A 267 5.81 -18.37 1.11
N GLU A 268 6.22 -17.40 0.29
CA GLU A 268 7.55 -16.80 0.39
C GLU A 268 7.74 -16.05 1.70
N LEU A 269 6.71 -15.34 2.18
CA LEU A 269 6.73 -14.70 3.50
C LEU A 269 7.01 -15.70 4.62
N ARG A 270 6.44 -16.92 4.57
CA ARG A 270 6.70 -17.96 5.59
C ARG A 270 8.17 -18.37 5.60
N ARG A 271 8.72 -18.61 4.42
CA ARG A 271 10.14 -18.98 4.25
C ARG A 271 11.07 -17.90 4.77
N VAL A 272 10.79 -16.64 4.42
CA VAL A 272 11.58 -15.50 4.89
C VAL A 272 11.47 -15.36 6.41
N TYR A 273 10.27 -15.48 6.98
CA TYR A 273 10.05 -15.40 8.43
C TYR A 273 10.80 -16.49 9.20
N GLU A 274 10.74 -17.73 8.72
CA GLU A 274 11.52 -18.83 9.28
C GLU A 274 13.02 -18.53 9.23
N ALA A 275 13.53 -18.05 8.08
CA ALA A 275 14.93 -17.74 7.90
C ALA A 275 15.44 -16.58 8.78
N VAL A 276 14.73 -15.45 8.84
CA VAL A 276 15.17 -14.27 9.62
C VAL A 276 15.06 -14.47 11.13
N THR A 277 14.12 -15.31 11.55
CA THR A 277 13.93 -15.67 12.95
C THR A 277 14.71 -16.91 13.38
N CYS A 278 15.53 -17.48 12.48
CA CYS A 278 16.32 -18.69 12.73
C CYS A 278 15.48 -19.88 13.22
N GLY A 279 14.31 -20.11 12.60
CA GLY A 279 13.40 -21.21 12.91
C GLY A 279 12.50 -21.00 14.13
N VAL A 280 12.53 -19.82 14.76
CA VAL A 280 11.61 -19.50 15.87
C VAL A 280 10.15 -19.49 15.39
N VAL A 281 9.91 -18.88 14.23
CA VAL A 281 8.61 -18.92 13.54
C VAL A 281 8.63 -20.10 12.58
N PRO A 282 7.80 -21.13 12.78
CA PRO A 282 7.80 -22.30 11.91
C PRO A 282 7.17 -21.99 10.54
N ASN A 283 7.72 -22.62 9.50
CA ASN A 283 7.12 -22.65 8.17
C ASN A 283 6.18 -23.86 8.04
N ASP A 284 5.13 -23.85 8.86
CA ASP A 284 4.15 -24.94 8.96
C ASP A 284 2.74 -24.46 8.54
N GLY A 285 2.05 -25.25 7.72
CA GLY A 285 0.75 -24.88 7.16
C GLY A 285 -0.32 -24.64 8.22
N ASP A 286 -0.37 -25.49 9.24
CA ASP A 286 -1.39 -25.42 10.30
C ASP A 286 -1.11 -24.26 11.25
N PHE A 287 0.16 -24.02 11.59
CA PHE A 287 0.58 -22.85 12.34
C PHE A 287 0.14 -21.54 11.66
N TRP A 288 0.37 -21.41 10.35
CA TRP A 288 0.01 -20.21 9.59
C TRP A 288 -1.50 -20.07 9.41
N SER A 289 -2.23 -21.18 9.27
CA SER A 289 -3.70 -21.19 9.29
C SER A 289 -4.26 -20.60 10.59
N HIS A 290 -3.73 -21.03 11.74
CA HIS A 290 -4.11 -20.50 13.05
C HIS A 290 -3.75 -19.03 13.23
N LEU A 291 -2.52 -18.65 12.86
CA LEU A 291 -2.06 -17.26 12.88
C LEU A 291 -3.01 -16.38 12.07
N ASN A 292 -3.31 -16.78 10.83
CA ASN A 292 -4.15 -16.03 9.92
C ASN A 292 -5.59 -15.90 10.41
N ALA A 293 -6.15 -16.94 11.03
CA ALA A 293 -7.48 -16.89 11.65
C ALA A 293 -7.54 -15.90 12.82
N ILE A 294 -6.56 -15.95 13.74
CA ILE A 294 -6.52 -15.07 14.93
C ILE A 294 -6.28 -13.60 14.55
N THR A 295 -5.56 -13.35 13.46
CA THR A 295 -5.13 -11.98 13.09
C THR A 295 -5.93 -11.39 11.95
N PHE A 296 -6.87 -12.16 11.38
CA PHE A 296 -7.58 -11.81 10.14
C PHE A 296 -6.61 -11.43 9.00
N ARG A 297 -5.46 -12.12 8.95
CA ARG A 297 -4.33 -11.86 8.01
C ARG A 297 -3.75 -10.44 8.01
N VAL A 298 -4.16 -9.57 8.94
CA VAL A 298 -3.64 -8.20 9.03
C VAL A 298 -2.18 -8.25 9.47
N HIS A 299 -1.27 -7.78 8.61
CA HIS A 299 0.18 -7.91 8.78
C HIS A 299 0.68 -7.34 10.12
N ARG A 300 0.26 -6.12 10.48
CA ARG A 300 0.61 -5.50 11.78
C ARG A 300 0.16 -6.35 12.97
N THR A 301 -1.02 -6.98 12.87
CA THR A 301 -1.59 -7.83 13.92
C THR A 301 -0.85 -9.16 13.99
N ARG A 302 -0.43 -9.74 12.86
CA ARG A 302 0.43 -10.94 12.78
C ARG A 302 1.74 -10.74 13.53
N ILE A 303 2.47 -9.68 13.19
CA ILE A 303 3.74 -9.34 13.84
C ILE A 303 3.56 -9.16 15.35
N HIS A 304 2.49 -8.47 15.77
CA HIS A 304 2.20 -8.28 17.20
C HIS A 304 1.93 -9.60 17.92
N LEU A 305 1.07 -10.46 17.37
CA LEU A 305 0.76 -11.77 17.95
C LEU A 305 2.00 -12.66 18.03
N LEU A 306 2.80 -12.74 16.96
CA LEU A 306 4.05 -13.51 16.92
C LEU A 306 5.04 -13.02 17.97
N SER A 307 5.15 -11.70 18.17
CA SER A 307 6.04 -11.14 19.19
C SER A 307 5.62 -11.52 20.62
N LEU A 308 4.32 -11.53 20.91
CA LEU A 308 3.78 -11.97 22.21
C LEU A 308 3.94 -13.48 22.42
N ALA A 309 3.66 -14.27 21.38
CA ALA A 309 3.83 -15.72 21.42
C ALA A 309 5.30 -16.10 21.64
N PHE A 310 6.24 -15.34 21.07
CA PHE A 310 7.66 -15.52 21.32
C PHE A 310 8.05 -15.22 22.78
N GLU A 311 7.50 -14.18 23.39
CA GLU A 311 7.73 -13.86 24.81
C GLU A 311 7.30 -15.03 25.71
N ILE A 312 6.13 -15.61 25.45
CA ILE A 312 5.59 -16.78 26.16
C ILE A 312 6.50 -18.01 25.95
N THR A 313 6.88 -18.27 24.69
CA THR A 313 7.76 -19.38 24.30
C THR A 313 9.09 -19.30 25.05
N ARG A 314 9.70 -18.11 25.11
CA ARG A 314 10.96 -17.86 25.83
C ARG A 314 10.83 -18.04 27.34
N THR A 315 9.72 -17.58 27.91
CA THR A 315 9.46 -17.75 29.35
C THR A 315 9.33 -19.23 29.71
N ALA A 316 8.81 -20.04 28.80
CA ALA A 316 8.76 -21.50 28.91
C ALA A 316 10.08 -22.21 28.50
N SER A 317 11.17 -21.47 28.27
CA SER A 317 12.48 -22.00 27.82
C SER A 317 12.44 -22.84 26.53
N ARG A 318 11.46 -22.58 25.65
CA ARG A 318 11.38 -23.20 24.32
C ARG A 318 12.01 -22.29 23.26
N SER A 319 12.43 -22.89 22.14
CA SER A 319 13.09 -22.20 21.04
C SER A 319 12.16 -21.84 19.87
N MET A 320 11.02 -22.53 19.75
CA MET A 320 10.08 -22.38 18.63
C MET A 320 8.67 -22.10 19.14
N ILE A 321 7.96 -21.20 18.46
CA ILE A 321 6.58 -20.83 18.78
C ILE A 321 5.64 -21.96 18.34
N SER A 322 4.78 -22.40 19.25
CA SER A 322 3.73 -23.38 18.96
C SER A 322 2.35 -22.73 18.77
N ILE A 323 1.39 -23.49 18.25
CA ILE A 323 -0.02 -23.06 18.16
C ILE A 323 -0.58 -22.72 19.55
N ALA A 324 -0.18 -23.45 20.60
CA ALA A 324 -0.59 -23.16 21.97
C ALA A 324 -0.11 -21.77 22.42
N ASP A 325 1.10 -21.36 22.01
CA ASP A 325 1.63 -20.02 22.31
C ASP A 325 0.85 -18.92 21.59
N LEU A 326 0.42 -19.16 20.35
CA LEU A 326 -0.47 -18.23 19.63
C LEU A 326 -1.81 -18.07 20.36
N LYS A 327 -2.43 -19.19 20.76
CA LYS A 327 -3.71 -19.20 21.51
C LYS A 327 -3.53 -18.46 22.85
N SER A 328 -2.46 -18.72 23.59
CA SER A 328 -2.14 -18.01 24.84
C SER A 328 -1.86 -16.52 24.64
N ALA A 329 -1.09 -16.15 23.60
CA ALA A 329 -0.80 -14.77 23.26
C ALA A 329 -2.07 -13.97 22.95
N ALA A 330 -3.01 -14.57 22.22
CA ALA A 330 -4.30 -13.96 21.89
C ALA A 330 -5.17 -13.66 23.12
N LEU A 331 -4.97 -14.39 24.21
CA LEU A 331 -5.69 -14.20 25.47
C LEU A 331 -5.07 -13.11 26.36
N THR A 332 -3.83 -12.70 26.11
CA THR A 332 -3.14 -11.67 26.89
C THR A 332 -3.82 -10.30 26.81
N SER A 333 -3.66 -9.49 27.86
CA SER A 333 -4.13 -8.11 27.89
C SER A 333 -3.48 -7.24 26.80
N GLN A 334 -2.22 -7.52 26.45
CA GLN A 334 -1.47 -6.82 25.39
C GLN A 334 -2.08 -7.02 23.99
N PHE A 335 -2.87 -8.08 23.78
CA PHE A 335 -3.55 -8.35 22.51
C PHE A 335 -5.05 -7.95 22.51
N ALA A 336 -5.59 -7.43 23.62
CA ALA A 336 -7.02 -7.21 23.78
C ALA A 336 -7.64 -6.28 22.70
N VAL A 337 -6.93 -5.22 22.30
CA VAL A 337 -7.43 -4.28 21.26
C VAL A 337 -7.48 -4.95 19.89
N ASN A 338 -6.45 -5.71 19.53
CA ASN A 338 -6.43 -6.46 18.27
C ASN A 338 -7.51 -7.55 18.26
N ARG A 339 -7.73 -8.23 19.39
CA ARG A 339 -8.81 -9.21 19.54
C ARG A 339 -10.18 -8.59 19.27
N LEU A 340 -10.49 -7.44 19.89
CA LEU A 340 -11.75 -6.73 19.64
C LEU A 340 -11.94 -6.35 18.16
N GLN A 341 -10.87 -5.93 17.48
CA GLN A 341 -10.93 -5.62 16.04
C GLN A 341 -11.22 -6.86 15.20
N VAL A 342 -10.54 -7.97 15.50
CA VAL A 342 -10.74 -9.25 14.79
C VAL A 342 -12.14 -9.81 15.04
N ASP A 343 -12.68 -9.68 16.26
CA ASP A 343 -14.05 -10.10 16.58
C ASP A 343 -15.07 -9.33 15.74
N VAL A 344 -14.87 -8.01 15.58
CA VAL A 344 -15.73 -7.17 14.73
C VAL A 344 -15.63 -7.58 13.26
N LEU A 345 -14.42 -7.80 12.75
CA LEU A 345 -14.19 -8.24 11.37
C LEU A 345 -14.78 -9.63 11.10
N SER A 346 -14.66 -10.55 12.06
CA SER A 346 -15.22 -11.90 11.96
C SER A 346 -16.74 -11.86 11.92
N LYS A 347 -17.37 -11.09 12.81
CA LYS A 347 -18.83 -10.88 12.80
C LYS A 347 -19.31 -10.24 11.50
N MET A 348 -18.56 -9.27 10.96
CA MET A 348 -18.87 -8.68 9.65
C MET A 348 -18.81 -9.71 8.52
N ALA A 349 -17.79 -10.55 8.51
CA ALA A 349 -17.59 -11.58 7.49
C ALA A 349 -18.72 -12.64 7.51
N ILE A 350 -19.23 -12.97 8.70
CA ILE A 350 -20.24 -14.01 8.91
C ILE A 350 -21.67 -13.46 8.75
N ASP A 351 -22.00 -12.39 9.48
CA ASP A 351 -23.38 -11.87 9.57
C ASP A 351 -23.72 -10.92 8.42
N GLY A 352 -22.72 -10.39 7.71
CA GLY A 352 -22.89 -9.38 6.66
C GLY A 352 -23.44 -8.05 7.16
N LYS A 353 -23.54 -7.86 8.49
CA LYS A 353 -24.10 -6.65 9.11
C LYS A 353 -22.99 -5.66 9.42
N MET A 354 -23.27 -4.38 9.16
CA MET A 354 -22.34 -3.31 9.53
C MET A 354 -22.34 -3.10 11.05
N PRO A 355 -21.17 -3.14 11.71
CA PRO A 355 -21.04 -2.92 13.14
C PRO A 355 -21.33 -1.46 13.48
N LYS A 356 -22.15 -1.24 14.52
CA LYS A 356 -22.37 0.11 15.06
C LYS A 356 -21.06 0.61 15.70
N GLY A 357 -20.63 1.82 15.35
CA GLY A 357 -19.48 2.49 15.98
C GLY A 357 -18.11 2.22 15.34
N HIS A 358 -17.94 1.18 14.53
CA HIS A 358 -16.64 0.80 13.94
C HIS A 358 -16.51 1.17 12.45
N LYS A 359 -16.77 2.44 12.12
CA LYS A 359 -16.67 2.96 10.75
C LYS A 359 -15.26 2.89 10.15
N ASP A 360 -14.25 2.71 10.99
CA ASP A 360 -12.84 2.54 10.63
C ASP A 360 -12.52 1.14 10.06
N LEU A 361 -13.38 0.15 10.31
CA LEU A 361 -13.22 -1.24 9.84
C LEU A 361 -14.13 -1.58 8.65
N VAL A 362 -15.00 -0.64 8.25
CA VAL A 362 -15.99 -0.85 7.19
C VAL A 362 -15.58 -0.06 5.95
N CYS A 363 -15.39 -0.74 4.81
CA CYS A 363 -15.09 -0.07 3.55
C CYS A 363 -16.32 0.72 3.05
N PRO A 364 -16.21 2.05 2.82
CA PRO A 364 -17.34 2.89 2.40
C PRO A 364 -17.69 2.74 0.91
N LEU A 365 -16.83 2.10 0.11
CA LEU A 365 -17.01 1.93 -1.34
C LEU A 365 -17.93 0.76 -1.72
N GLY A 366 -18.31 -0.07 -0.75
CA GLY A 366 -19.33 -1.10 -0.96
C GLY A 366 -19.04 -2.42 -0.25
N ALA A 367 -20.07 -3.26 -0.21
CA ALA A 367 -20.02 -4.56 0.47
C ALA A 367 -19.24 -5.65 -0.28
N HIS A 368 -18.88 -5.43 -1.55
CA HIS A 368 -17.96 -6.33 -2.27
C HIS A 368 -16.55 -6.28 -1.65
N PHE A 369 -16.14 -5.13 -1.11
CA PHE A 369 -14.94 -5.02 -0.28
C PHE A 369 -15.15 -5.47 1.17
N ALA A 370 -16.37 -5.88 1.56
CA ALA A 370 -16.64 -6.40 2.90
C ALA A 370 -16.15 -7.84 2.98
N PHE A 371 -14.95 -8.02 3.53
CA PHE A 371 -14.19 -9.26 3.68
C PHE A 371 -15.02 -10.51 3.92
N PRO A 372 -15.24 -11.33 2.89
CA PRO A 372 -15.84 -12.63 3.06
C PRO A 372 -14.80 -13.72 2.84
N SER A 373 -15.02 -14.90 3.44
CA SER A 373 -14.25 -16.15 3.25
C SER A 373 -13.55 -16.26 1.90
N ASP A 374 -12.34 -16.82 1.86
CA ASP A 374 -11.46 -17.04 0.69
C ASP A 374 -12.16 -17.16 -0.69
N ALA A 375 -13.30 -17.83 -0.78
CA ALA A 375 -14.11 -17.94 -2.00
C ALA A 375 -14.68 -16.64 -2.59
N LYS A 376 -14.99 -15.60 -1.81
CA LYS A 376 -15.49 -14.33 -2.36
C LYS A 376 -14.35 -13.37 -2.71
N GLN A 377 -13.22 -13.42 -2.00
CA GLN A 377 -12.02 -12.67 -2.38
C GLN A 377 -11.37 -13.27 -3.63
N ALA A 378 -11.34 -14.60 -3.77
CA ALA A 378 -10.94 -15.26 -5.01
C ALA A 378 -11.87 -14.90 -6.19
N ALA A 379 -13.18 -14.72 -5.94
CA ALA A 379 -14.11 -14.27 -6.98
C ALA A 379 -13.87 -12.81 -7.41
N ILE A 380 -13.54 -11.91 -6.47
CA ILE A 380 -13.21 -10.51 -6.79
C ILE A 380 -11.86 -10.42 -7.51
N ALA A 381 -10.85 -11.17 -7.08
CA ALA A 381 -9.57 -11.24 -7.79
C ALA A 381 -9.74 -11.84 -9.19
N ALA A 382 -10.62 -12.83 -9.37
CA ALA A 382 -10.97 -13.37 -10.68
C ALA A 382 -11.71 -12.34 -11.55
N GLU A 383 -12.65 -11.58 -10.98
CA GLU A 383 -13.38 -10.53 -11.70
C GLU A 383 -12.47 -9.36 -12.08
N GLU A 384 -11.57 -8.94 -11.20
CA GLU A 384 -10.58 -7.90 -11.49
C GLU A 384 -9.55 -8.34 -12.53
N THR A 385 -9.09 -9.60 -12.49
CA THR A 385 -8.20 -10.15 -13.53
C THR A 385 -8.92 -10.32 -14.87
N GLU A 386 -10.22 -10.62 -14.85
CA GLU A 386 -11.06 -10.67 -16.06
C GLU A 386 -11.27 -9.27 -16.66
N ILE A 387 -11.46 -8.25 -15.82
CA ILE A 387 -11.54 -6.84 -16.25
C ILE A 387 -10.19 -6.36 -16.81
N ASP A 388 -9.09 -6.64 -16.11
CA ASP A 388 -7.74 -6.29 -16.59
C ASP A 388 -7.44 -7.01 -17.91
N ALA A 389 -7.81 -8.29 -18.03
CA ALA A 389 -7.72 -9.05 -19.28
C ALA A 389 -8.60 -8.45 -20.38
N ALA A 390 -9.80 -7.97 -20.06
CA ALA A 390 -10.69 -7.31 -21.03
C ALA A 390 -10.13 -5.96 -21.52
N VAL A 391 -9.45 -5.21 -20.64
CA VAL A 391 -8.74 -3.97 -21.00
C VAL A 391 -7.50 -4.26 -21.85
N VAL A 392 -6.78 -5.34 -21.56
CA VAL A 392 -5.68 -5.81 -22.42
C VAL A 392 -6.23 -6.26 -23.78
N ARG A 393 -7.32 -7.02 -23.82
CA ARG A 393 -7.97 -7.47 -25.07
C ARG A 393 -8.46 -6.32 -25.94
N SER A 394 -8.98 -5.25 -25.34
CA SER A 394 -9.41 -4.07 -26.10
C SER A 394 -8.25 -3.26 -26.69
N SER A 395 -7.02 -3.56 -26.26
CA SER A 395 -5.78 -2.94 -26.76
C SER A 395 -5.03 -3.82 -27.79
N LEU A 396 -5.51 -5.03 -28.08
CA LEU A 396 -4.89 -5.95 -29.04
C LEU A 396 -5.25 -5.63 -30.48
N THR A 397 -4.36 -6.00 -31.40
CA THR A 397 -4.68 -5.97 -32.83
C THR A 397 -5.66 -7.11 -33.19
N PRO A 398 -6.44 -7.00 -34.29
CA PRO A 398 -7.44 -8.01 -34.68
C PRO A 398 -6.86 -9.42 -34.89
N ALA A 399 -5.58 -9.52 -35.22
CA ALA A 399 -4.88 -10.80 -35.39
C ALA A 399 -4.50 -11.45 -34.05
N GLU A 400 -4.10 -10.64 -33.06
CA GLU A 400 -3.73 -11.10 -31.72
C GLU A 400 -4.97 -11.48 -30.90
N ALA A 401 -6.07 -10.74 -31.04
CA ALA A 401 -7.34 -11.06 -30.40
C ALA A 401 -7.88 -12.43 -30.82
N LYS A 402 -7.80 -12.75 -32.13
CA LYS A 402 -8.26 -14.02 -32.68
C LYS A 402 -7.44 -15.22 -32.20
N ALA A 403 -6.14 -15.04 -31.99
CA ALA A 403 -5.26 -16.10 -31.49
C ALA A 403 -5.53 -16.46 -30.02
N ILE A 404 -5.97 -15.50 -29.21
CA ILE A 404 -6.33 -15.71 -27.80
C ILE A 404 -7.70 -16.38 -27.68
N ASP A 405 -8.69 -15.96 -28.48
CA ASP A 405 -10.01 -16.57 -28.51
C ASP A 405 -9.94 -18.08 -28.88
N ASP A 406 -9.08 -18.44 -29.84
CA ASP A 406 -8.86 -19.84 -30.25
C ASP A 406 -8.20 -20.73 -29.17
N LEU A 407 -7.55 -20.12 -28.17
CA LEU A 407 -6.93 -20.81 -27.04
C LEU A 407 -7.92 -21.01 -25.88
N GLU A 408 -8.72 -19.99 -25.57
CA GLU A 408 -9.69 -20.02 -24.46
C GLU A 408 -10.88 -20.95 -24.74
N ASP A 409 -11.29 -21.07 -26.01
CA ASP A 409 -12.35 -22.00 -26.43
C ASP A 409 -11.99 -23.49 -26.23
N LYS A 410 -10.69 -23.81 -26.13
CA LYS A 410 -10.21 -25.16 -25.82
C LYS A 410 -10.24 -25.47 -24.32
N GLU A 411 -10.05 -24.45 -23.48
CA GLU A 411 -9.93 -24.62 -22.03
C GLU A 411 -11.30 -24.71 -21.34
N ASN A 412 -12.27 -23.91 -21.79
CA ASN A 412 -13.62 -23.82 -21.22
C ASN A 412 -14.51 -25.07 -21.39
N ARG A 413 -14.11 -26.03 -22.23
CA ARG A 413 -14.85 -27.31 -22.40
C ARG A 413 -14.60 -28.31 -21.25
N SER A 414 -13.64 -28.05 -20.36
CA SER A 414 -13.17 -29.02 -19.37
C SER A 414 -13.69 -28.85 -17.93
N ILE A 415 -14.27 -27.70 -17.55
CA ILE A 415 -14.43 -27.31 -16.12
C ILE A 415 -15.88 -27.40 -15.58
N LYS A 416 -16.90 -27.65 -16.42
CA LYS A 416 -18.32 -27.58 -15.99
C LYS A 416 -18.82 -28.82 -15.23
N GLN A 417 -18.23 -29.20 -14.08
CA GLN A 417 -18.90 -30.08 -13.11
C GLN A 417 -18.57 -29.73 -11.65
N THR A 418 -19.65 -29.48 -10.88
CA THR A 418 -19.80 -29.45 -9.41
C THR A 418 -19.57 -28.14 -8.64
N LYS A 419 -20.66 -27.62 -8.03
CA LYS A 419 -20.62 -26.73 -6.85
C LYS A 419 -21.69 -27.16 -5.84
N LYS A 420 -21.29 -27.41 -4.58
CA LYS A 420 -22.15 -27.73 -3.42
C LYS A 420 -22.18 -26.56 -2.40
N LYS A 421 -23.31 -26.41 -1.70
CA LYS A 421 -23.63 -25.34 -0.73
C LYS A 421 -22.82 -25.42 0.58
N ARG A 422 -22.51 -24.25 1.17
CA ARG A 422 -21.77 -24.06 2.43
C ARG A 422 -22.68 -23.87 3.67
N PRO A 423 -22.27 -24.33 4.88
CA PRO A 423 -22.95 -24.08 6.15
C PRO A 423 -22.40 -22.84 6.91
N LYS A 424 -23.12 -22.40 7.95
CA LYS A 424 -22.85 -21.22 8.82
C LYS A 424 -21.97 -21.57 10.04
N ALA A 425 -21.12 -20.64 10.48
CA ALA A 425 -20.27 -20.75 11.67
C ALA A 425 -19.89 -19.37 12.28
N ASP A 426 -19.80 -19.29 13.61
CA ASP A 426 -19.32 -18.22 14.52
C ASP A 426 -17.78 -18.31 14.83
N TYR A 427 -17.17 -17.34 15.53
CA TYR A 427 -15.75 -17.23 15.89
C TYR A 427 -15.19 -18.42 16.70
N GLU A 428 -15.91 -18.92 17.70
CA GLU A 428 -15.50 -20.16 18.40
C GLU A 428 -15.52 -21.37 17.46
N SER A 429 -16.47 -21.40 16.51
CA SER A 429 -16.47 -22.43 15.47
C SER A 429 -15.44 -22.20 14.36
N LEU A 430 -14.88 -20.99 14.18
CA LEU A 430 -13.70 -20.79 13.33
C LEU A 430 -12.47 -21.44 13.96
N LEU A 431 -12.24 -21.23 15.26
CA LEU A 431 -11.16 -21.91 15.99
C LEU A 431 -11.35 -23.43 15.99
N ALA A 432 -12.58 -23.91 16.24
CA ALA A 432 -12.88 -25.35 16.21
C ALA A 432 -12.83 -25.97 14.79
N SER A 433 -13.04 -25.18 13.72
CA SER A 433 -12.96 -25.67 12.34
C SER A 433 -11.53 -25.90 11.85
N VAL A 434 -10.55 -25.26 12.47
CA VAL A 434 -9.13 -25.47 12.17
C VAL A 434 -8.59 -26.70 12.91
N ASP A 435 -9.06 -26.97 14.13
CA ASP A 435 -8.69 -28.16 14.91
C ASP A 435 -9.29 -29.48 14.35
N GLY A 436 -10.09 -29.43 13.27
CA GLY A 436 -10.86 -30.56 12.73
C GLY A 436 -10.59 -30.93 11.27
N ARG A 437 -9.41 -30.62 10.72
CA ARG A 437 -8.97 -31.06 9.38
C ARG A 437 -7.73 -31.91 9.41
#